data_AF-A0A6L5F1L9-F1
#
_entry.id   AF-A0A6L5F1L9-F1
#
_cell.length_a   1.000
_cell.length_b   1.000
_cell.length_c   1.000
_cell.angle_alpha   90.00
_cell.angle_beta   90.00
_cell.angle_gamma   90.00
#
_symmetry.space_group_name_H-M   'P 1'
#
loop_
_entity.id
_entity.type
_entity.pdbx_description
1 polymer ?
#
loop_
_entity_poly.entity_id
_entity_poly.type
_entity_poly.pdbx_seq_one_letter_code
_entity_poly.pdbx_strand_id
1 'polypeptide(L)'
;MALLIESGQYHRTVRRRRTHLQQKWHMLREALNDELPWSTDPPPGGVSIWLTGPPELDCVELANRSLERGVVIERGDIYFADSAAHRHHFRLG
;
A
#
# COMPACT_ATOMS: atom_id res chain seq x y z
N MET A 1 17.05 12.93 20.33
CA MET A 1 16.21 13.51 19.25
C MET A 1 16.21 15.04 19.22
N ALA A 2 16.22 15.73 20.37
CA ALA A 2 16.24 17.21 20.44
C ALA A 2 17.35 17.86 19.57
N LEU A 3 18.60 17.39 19.67
CA LEU A 3 19.72 17.89 18.86
C LEU A 3 19.52 17.76 17.33
N LEU A 4 18.81 16.72 16.86
CA LEU A 4 18.52 16.50 15.43
C LEU A 4 17.41 17.43 14.93
N ILE A 5 16.49 17.80 15.82
CA ILE A 5 15.42 18.76 15.55
C ILE A 5 16.01 20.18 15.53
N GLU A 6 16.79 20.55 16.53
CA GLU A 6 17.45 21.86 16.66
C GLU A 6 18.44 22.13 15.53
N SER A 7 19.22 21.13 15.09
CA SER A 7 20.14 21.26 13.96
C SER A 7 19.46 21.33 12.58
N GLY A 8 18.14 21.16 12.52
CA GLY A 8 17.37 21.12 11.27
C GLY A 8 17.60 19.87 10.40
N GLN A 9 18.48 18.94 10.81
CA GLN A 9 18.75 17.69 10.09
C GLN A 9 17.50 16.80 10.00
N TYR A 10 16.68 16.78 11.06
CA TYR A 10 15.40 16.09 11.06
C TYR A 10 14.48 16.60 9.94
N HIS A 11 14.37 17.93 9.79
CA HIS A 11 13.50 18.51 8.77
C HIS A 11 13.94 18.18 7.34
N ARG A 12 15.26 18.22 7.07
CA ARG A 12 15.81 17.81 5.76
C ARG A 12 15.53 16.33 5.46
N THR A 13 15.73 15.46 6.44
CA THR A 13 15.50 14.02 6.30
C THR A 13 14.02 13.72 6.03
N VAL A 14 13.13 14.34 6.81
CA VAL A 14 11.67 14.20 6.62
C VAL A 14 11.24 14.70 5.24
N ARG A 15 11.75 15.85 4.79
CA ARG A 15 11.43 16.40 3.46
C ARG A 15 11.86 15.45 2.34
N ARG A 16 13.10 14.96 2.38
CA ARG A 16 13.62 13.98 1.40
C ARG A 16 12.79 12.69 1.40
N ARG A 17 12.45 12.17 2.58
CA ARG A 17 11.62 10.96 2.72
C ARG A 17 10.20 11.17 2.17
N ARG A 18 9.59 12.33 2.42
CA ARG A 18 8.28 12.68 1.86
C ARG A 18 8.31 12.73 0.34
N THR A 19 9.32 13.36 -0.26
CA THR A 19 9.48 13.38 -1.73
C THR A 19 9.60 11.98 -2.30
N HIS A 20 10.40 11.10 -1.67
CA HIS A 20 10.55 9.72 -2.13
C HIS A 20 9.23 8.91 -2.01
N LEU A 21 8.53 9.02 -0.87
CA LEU A 21 7.24 8.35 -0.68
C LEU A 21 6.18 8.86 -1.66
N GLN A 22 6.18 10.15 -1.98
CA GLN A 22 5.28 10.74 -2.97
C GLN A 22 5.54 10.18 -4.37
N GLN A 23 6.82 10.07 -4.78
CA GLN A 23 7.19 9.48 -6.06
C GLN A 23 6.78 8.00 -6.12
N LYS A 24 7.07 7.23 -5.07
CA LYS A 24 6.67 5.82 -4.97
C LYS A 24 5.15 5.65 -5.05
N TRP A 25 4.39 6.48 -4.33
CA TRP A 25 2.93 6.46 -4.37
C TRP A 25 2.40 6.75 -5.78
N HIS A 26 2.97 7.73 -6.48
CA HIS A 26 2.53 8.07 -7.84
C HIS A 26 2.77 6.92 -8.81
N MET A 27 3.97 6.35 -8.81
CA MET A 27 4.32 5.20 -9.65
C MET A 27 3.44 3.99 -9.36
N LEU A 28 3.19 3.69 -8.09
CA LEU A 28 2.34 2.56 -7.71
C LEU A 28 0.89 2.80 -8.14
N ARG A 29 0.35 4.01 -7.97
CA ARG A 29 -1.02 4.34 -8.41
C ARG A 29 -1.17 4.23 -9.93
N GLU A 30 -0.20 4.69 -10.71
CA GLU A 30 -0.22 4.55 -12.17
C GLU A 30 -0.21 3.08 -12.58
N ALA A 31 0.74 2.29 -12.06
CA ALA A 31 0.81 0.85 -12.36
C ALA A 31 -0.48 0.11 -11.96
N LEU A 32 -1.09 0.47 -10.83
CA LEU A 32 -2.35 -0.14 -10.41
C LEU A 32 -3.51 0.19 -11.36
N ASN A 33 -3.56 1.41 -11.90
CA ASN A 33 -4.58 1.80 -12.87
C ASN A 33 -4.41 1.10 -14.23
N ASP A 34 -3.16 0.81 -14.62
CA ASP A 34 -2.87 0.17 -15.90
C ASP A 34 -3.05 -1.35 -15.84
N GLU A 35 -2.73 -1.98 -14.71
CA GLU A 35 -2.64 -3.45 -14.60
C GLU A 35 -3.87 -4.10 -13.94
N LEU A 36 -4.62 -3.38 -13.11
CA LEU A 36 -5.80 -3.96 -12.45
C LEU A 36 -7.04 -3.93 -13.37
N PRO A 37 -7.84 -5.01 -13.43
CA PRO A 37 -9.06 -5.05 -14.22
C PRO A 37 -10.23 -4.29 -13.58
N TRP A 38 -10.00 -3.54 -12.50
CA TRP A 38 -11.00 -2.69 -11.83
C TRP A 38 -10.39 -1.35 -11.43
N SER A 39 -11.24 -0.33 -11.33
CA SER A 39 -10.79 1.01 -10.94
C SER A 39 -10.45 1.06 -9.47
N THR A 40 -9.35 1.74 -9.14
CA THR A 40 -8.96 2.05 -7.76
C THR A 40 -8.63 3.53 -7.66
N ASP A 41 -9.08 4.21 -6.61
CA ASP A 41 -8.72 5.62 -6.38
C ASP A 41 -8.16 5.79 -4.96
N PRO A 42 -6.94 5.30 -4.72
CA PRO A 42 -6.35 5.40 -3.39
C PRO A 42 -5.99 6.86 -3.08
N PRO A 43 -6.21 7.33 -1.84
CA PRO A 43 -5.85 8.70 -1.46
C PRO A 43 -4.32 8.90 -1.48
N PRO A 44 -3.84 10.13 -1.74
CA PRO A 44 -2.42 10.44 -1.73
C PRO A 44 -1.79 10.34 -0.34
N GLY A 45 -0.58 9.79 -0.30
CA GLY A 45 0.29 9.78 0.89
C GLY A 45 0.43 8.41 1.55
N GLY A 46 0.91 8.43 2.79
CA GLY A 46 1.23 7.22 3.55
C GLY A 46 2.49 6.50 3.06
N VAL A 47 2.62 5.25 3.50
CA VAL A 47 3.69 4.32 3.07
C VAL A 47 3.13 3.14 2.29
N SER A 48 1.80 3.08 2.12
CA SER A 48 1.08 1.96 1.55
C SER A 48 -0.26 2.40 0.99
N ILE A 49 -0.76 1.68 -0.01
CA ILE A 49 -2.06 1.83 -0.63
C ILE A 49 -2.97 0.68 -0.18
N TRP A 50 -4.17 1.03 0.28
CA TRP A 50 -5.25 0.08 0.53
C TRP A 50 -6.07 -0.12 -0.73
N LEU A 51 -6.35 -1.38 -1.07
CA LEU A 51 -7.09 -1.76 -2.27
C LEU A 51 -8.31 -2.59 -1.91
N THR A 52 -9.39 -2.29 -2.60
CA THR A 52 -10.65 -3.03 -2.58
C THR A 52 -10.83 -3.61 -3.97
N GLY A 53 -10.80 -4.93 -4.09
CA GLY A 53 -11.10 -5.64 -5.32
C GLY A 53 -12.61 -5.89 -5.50
N PRO A 54 -12.98 -6.57 -6.60
CA PRO A 54 -14.32 -7.12 -6.77
C PRO A 54 -14.70 -8.06 -5.63
N PRO A 55 -15.99 -8.19 -5.29
CA PRO A 55 -16.44 -9.05 -4.19
C PRO A 55 -15.98 -10.51 -4.27
N GLU A 56 -15.76 -11.02 -5.48
CA GLU A 56 -15.33 -12.39 -5.76
C GLU A 56 -13.82 -12.61 -5.60
N LEU A 57 -13.04 -11.54 -5.44
CA LEU A 57 -11.59 -11.63 -5.24
C LEU A 57 -11.28 -12.22 -3.86
N ASP A 58 -10.60 -13.36 -3.84
CA ASP A 58 -10.03 -13.92 -2.61
C ASP A 58 -8.56 -13.50 -2.45
N CYS A 59 -8.30 -12.53 -1.58
CA CYS A 59 -6.94 -12.05 -1.33
C CYS A 59 -6.08 -13.03 -0.53
N VAL A 60 -6.67 -14.08 0.07
CA VAL A 60 -5.89 -15.20 0.64
C VAL A 60 -5.19 -15.95 -0.48
N GLU A 61 -5.96 -16.33 -1.50
CA GLU A 61 -5.43 -17.01 -2.68
C GLU A 61 -4.48 -16.10 -3.47
N LEU A 62 -4.84 -14.84 -3.64
CA LEU A 62 -3.97 -13.85 -4.30
C LEU A 62 -2.62 -13.75 -3.60
N ALA A 63 -2.60 -13.71 -2.25
CA ALA A 63 -1.35 -13.61 -1.49
C ALA A 63 -0.47 -14.84 -1.67
N ASN A 64 -1.05 -16.04 -1.63
CA ASN A 64 -0.33 -17.29 -1.85
C ASN A 64 0.28 -17.35 -3.26
N ARG A 65 -0.53 -17.11 -4.30
CA ARG A 65 -0.09 -17.12 -5.70
C ARG A 65 0.93 -16.03 -6.03
N SER A 66 0.82 -14.88 -5.37
CA SER A 66 1.80 -13.80 -5.52
C SER A 66 3.14 -14.19 -4.88
N LEU A 67 3.09 -14.81 -3.70
CA LEU A 67 4.28 -15.24 -2.98
C LEU A 67 5.07 -16.30 -3.77
N GLU A 68 4.39 -17.22 -4.43
CA GLU A 68 5.00 -18.19 -5.36
C GLU A 68 5.81 -17.52 -6.49
N ARG A 69 5.45 -16.29 -6.85
CA ARG A 69 6.13 -15.46 -7.85
C ARG A 69 7.13 -14.47 -7.25
N GLY A 70 7.39 -14.55 -5.95
CA GLY A 70 8.28 -13.64 -5.23
C GLY A 70 7.68 -12.27 -4.91
N VAL A 71 6.35 -12.13 -5.01
CA VAL A 71 5.62 -10.88 -4.71
C VAL A 71 4.86 -11.04 -3.40
N VAL A 72 5.18 -10.19 -2.42
CA VAL A 72 4.48 -10.16 -1.14
C VAL A 72 3.40 -9.08 -1.17
N ILE A 73 2.18 -9.46 -0.80
CA ILE A 73 1.09 -8.52 -0.54
C ILE A 73 0.58 -8.77 0.88
N GLU A 74 0.10 -7.72 1.53
CA GLU A 74 -0.53 -7.86 2.84
C GLU A 74 -2.03 -8.04 2.65
N ARG A 75 -2.57 -9.13 3.20
CA ARG A 75 -4.01 -9.37 3.21
C ARG A 75 -4.71 -8.30 4.05
N GLY A 76 -5.82 -7.77 3.53
CA GLY A 76 -6.63 -6.74 4.21
C GLY A 76 -7.62 -7.33 5.21
N ASP A 77 -8.08 -8.56 4.99
CA ASP A 77 -9.10 -9.22 5.80
C ASP A 77 -8.73 -9.36 7.29
N ILE A 78 -7.43 -9.43 7.60
CA ILE A 78 -6.92 -9.49 8.99
C ILE A 78 -7.18 -8.20 9.80
N TYR A 79 -7.53 -7.10 9.13
CA TYR A 79 -7.87 -5.82 9.77
C TYR A 79 -9.38 -5.65 10.02
N PHE A 80 -10.21 -6.61 9.61
CA PHE A 80 -11.66 -6.59 9.85
C PHE A 80 -12.05 -7.51 11.01
N ALA A 81 -13.15 -7.17 11.70
CA ALA A 81 -13.74 -8.05 12.70
C ALA A 81 -14.29 -9.34 12.07
N ASP A 82 -14.87 -9.24 10.88
CA ASP A 82 -15.28 -10.38 10.05
C ASP A 82 -14.32 -10.53 8.87
N SER A 83 -13.27 -11.33 9.05
CA SER A 83 -12.28 -11.60 8.01
C SER A 83 -12.88 -12.32 6.80
N ALA A 84 -13.85 -13.23 7.00
CA ALA A 84 -14.40 -14.03 5.91
C ALA A 84 -15.20 -13.15 4.91
N ALA A 85 -15.94 -12.16 5.42
CA ALA A 85 -16.70 -11.23 4.59
C ALA A 85 -15.82 -10.19 3.84
N HIS A 86 -14.55 -10.02 4.22
CA HIS A 86 -13.69 -8.93 3.75
C HIS A 86 -12.43 -9.42 3.04
N ARG A 87 -12.49 -10.63 2.45
CA ARG A 87 -11.39 -11.25 1.69
C ARG A 87 -10.98 -10.51 0.42
N HIS A 88 -11.78 -9.56 -0.06
CA HIS A 88 -11.49 -8.79 -1.28
C HIS A 88 -10.63 -7.54 -1.03
N HIS A 89 -10.07 -7.36 0.17
CA HIS A 89 -9.17 -6.26 0.49
C HIS A 89 -7.72 -6.71 0.67
N PHE A 90 -6.77 -5.85 0.25
CA PHE A 90 -5.34 -6.04 0.46
C PHE A 90 -4.59 -4.71 0.47
N ARG A 91 -3.32 -4.73 0.91
CA ARG A 91 -2.45 -3.56 1.03
C ARG A 91 -1.12 -3.79 0.30
N LEU A 92 -0.65 -2.74 -0.38
CA LEU A 92 0.64 -2.70 -1.08
C LEU A 92 1.45 -1.49 -0.59
N GLY A 93 2.72 -1.66 -0.23
CA GLY A 93 3.54 -0.58 0.35
C GLY A 93 5.01 -0.87 0.45
#